data_AF-A0A0J9TMS6-F1
#
_entry.id   AF-A0A0J9TMS6-F1
#
_cell.length_a   1.000
_cell.length_b   1.000
_cell.length_c   1.000
_cell.angle_alpha   90.00
_cell.angle_beta   90.00
_cell.angle_gamma   90.00
#
_symmetry.space_group_name_H-M   'P 1'
#
loop_
_entity.id
_entity.type
_entity.pdbx_description
1 polymer ?
#
loop_
_entity_poly.entity_id
_entity_poly.type
_entity_poly.pdbx_seq_one_letter_code
_entity_poly.pdbx_strand_id
1 'polypeptide(L)'
;MAPASGIIFENNTFVNTIFAPLTSLNVLRLNKNSLTAMSPSVFQDVVSLNYIEMVNTQFYGATLLMNYEAVVCTNDEACQYKSAEWQCDPRCICWVQRSIGSLIVDCRGTSLGELPDLPRTTLLSTVLKVGNNSLTSLPAVSEHSGYANVSGLFLSDNNLTTLGSGDQLPENLTHLDVRGNQIQSLSEEFILFLQEPNNTMTLSLSGNPISCGCESLSLLFFVRTNPQRVRDIADIVCTKQKKAFQQMEAFELCPSYVLLISCVVGGLVIVICLLTVFYLMFQQELKIWMYNNNLCLWWVSEEELDKDKTYDAFISYSHKDEELISKLLPKLESGPHPFRLCLHDRDWLVGDCIPEQIVRTVDDSKRVIIVLSQHFIDSVWARMEFRIAYQATLQDKRKRIIIILYRELEHMNGIDSELRAYLKLNTYLKWGDPLFWSKLCYAMPHNRRVLKGQKKHAGPLI
;
A
#
# COMPACT_ATOMS: atom_id res chain seq x y z
N MET A 1 18.52 73.29 11.23
CA MET A 1 18.10 74.27 10.20
C MET A 1 19.32 74.59 9.35
N ALA A 2 19.47 73.89 8.22
CA ALA A 2 20.36 74.29 7.15
C ALA A 2 19.47 74.91 6.04
N PRO A 3 19.89 76.00 5.38
CA PRO A 3 19.03 76.70 4.45
C PRO A 3 18.79 75.81 3.23
N ALA A 4 17.52 75.66 2.86
CA ALA A 4 17.14 75.12 1.58
C ALA A 4 17.72 76.02 0.49
N SER A 5 18.72 75.52 -0.23
CA SER A 5 19.12 76.08 -1.51
C SER A 5 17.94 75.93 -2.45
N GLY A 6 17.22 77.03 -2.67
CA GLY A 6 16.08 77.08 -3.58
C GLY A 6 16.52 76.70 -4.98
N ILE A 7 15.89 75.67 -5.53
CA ILE A 7 15.95 75.37 -6.97
C ILE A 7 15.11 76.46 -7.65
N ILE A 8 15.76 77.34 -8.41
CA ILE A 8 15.08 78.36 -9.22
C ILE A 8 14.58 77.67 -10.48
N PHE A 9 13.27 77.65 -10.67
CA PHE A 9 12.61 77.15 -11.87
C PHE A 9 12.55 78.25 -12.92
N GLU A 10 13.26 78.13 -14.04
CA GLU A 10 13.02 78.98 -15.20
C GLU A 10 11.74 78.48 -15.91
N ASN A 11 10.73 79.35 -15.99
CA ASN A 11 9.46 79.12 -16.72
C ASN A 11 8.67 77.85 -16.31
N ASN A 12 8.72 77.41 -15.04
CA ASN A 12 8.06 76.19 -14.56
C ASN A 12 8.46 74.91 -15.34
N THR A 13 9.67 74.89 -15.92
CA THR A 13 10.19 73.75 -16.69
C THR A 13 11.42 73.12 -16.04
N PHE A 14 11.49 71.80 -16.06
CA PHE A 14 12.70 71.07 -15.66
C PHE A 14 13.72 71.00 -16.81
N VAL A 15 14.91 71.55 -16.59
CA VAL A 15 16.07 71.46 -17.50
C VAL A 15 16.91 70.22 -17.17
N ASN A 16 17.54 69.60 -18.17
CA ASN A 16 18.25 68.31 -18.09
C ASN A 16 19.28 68.18 -16.96
N THR A 17 19.81 69.28 -16.43
CA THR A 17 20.93 69.29 -15.48
C THR A 17 20.54 69.46 -14.00
N ILE A 18 19.25 69.69 -13.70
CA ILE A 18 18.81 70.05 -12.33
C ILE A 18 19.11 68.95 -11.30
N PHE A 19 18.93 67.69 -11.68
CA PHE A 19 19.11 66.54 -10.78
C PHE A 19 20.45 65.82 -10.94
N ALA A 20 21.26 66.16 -11.94
CA ALA A 20 22.56 65.54 -12.20
C ALA A 20 23.53 65.52 -10.99
N PRO A 21 23.55 66.53 -10.09
CA PRO A 21 24.41 66.50 -8.91
C PRO A 21 23.94 65.52 -7.82
N LEU A 22 22.69 65.05 -7.86
CA LEU A 22 22.08 64.25 -6.79
C LEU A 22 22.29 62.75 -7.02
N THR A 23 23.55 62.33 -7.03
CA THR A 23 23.96 60.97 -7.40
C THR A 23 23.50 59.86 -6.44
N SER A 24 23.01 60.20 -5.24
CA SER A 24 22.49 59.25 -4.24
C SER A 24 20.97 59.32 -4.05
N LEU A 25 20.25 60.00 -4.93
CA LEU A 25 18.81 60.20 -4.81
C LEU A 25 18.04 58.97 -5.28
N ASN A 26 17.47 58.20 -4.34
CA ASN A 26 16.70 57.00 -4.67
C ASN A 26 15.20 57.29 -4.90
N VAL A 27 14.64 58.23 -4.13
CA VAL A 27 13.22 58.55 -4.13
C VAL A 27 13.04 60.04 -4.40
N LEU A 28 12.25 60.37 -5.43
CA LEU A 28 11.89 61.75 -5.76
C LEU A 28 10.38 61.94 -5.70
N ARG A 29 9.92 62.91 -4.91
CA ARG A 29 8.50 63.30 -4.81
C ARG A 29 8.30 64.72 -5.29
N LEU A 30 7.52 64.88 -6.34
CA LEU A 30 7.14 66.15 -6.99
C LEU A 30 5.62 66.38 -6.94
N ASN A 31 4.93 65.77 -5.98
CA ASN A 31 3.48 65.82 -5.86
C ASN A 31 2.95 67.26 -5.69
N LYS A 32 1.75 67.53 -6.22
CA LYS A 32 0.98 68.78 -6.03
C LYS A 32 1.78 70.05 -6.37
N ASN A 33 2.38 70.08 -7.57
CA ASN A 33 3.14 71.23 -8.07
C ASN A 33 2.51 71.82 -9.34
N SER A 34 2.75 73.11 -9.57
CA SER A 34 2.24 73.89 -10.71
C SER A 34 3.08 73.70 -12.00
N LEU A 35 3.76 72.57 -12.11
CA LEU A 35 4.69 72.30 -13.21
C LEU A 35 3.93 71.87 -14.47
N THR A 36 4.36 72.39 -15.62
CA THR A 36 3.65 72.23 -16.90
C THR A 36 4.45 71.47 -17.95
N ALA A 37 5.78 71.44 -17.87
CA ALA A 37 6.62 70.68 -18.81
C ALA A 37 7.90 70.13 -18.17
N MET A 38 8.33 68.96 -18.64
CA MET A 38 9.52 68.25 -18.19
C MET A 38 10.20 67.64 -19.42
N SER A 39 11.52 67.81 -19.53
CA SER A 39 12.30 67.16 -20.59
C SER A 39 12.31 65.64 -20.41
N PRO A 40 12.16 64.84 -21.48
CA PRO A 40 12.25 63.38 -21.44
C PRO A 40 13.52 62.84 -20.77
N SER A 41 14.64 63.56 -20.87
CA SER A 41 15.95 63.12 -20.36
C SER A 41 16.30 63.69 -18.99
N VAL A 42 15.37 64.35 -18.28
CA VAL A 42 15.70 65.07 -17.02
C VAL A 42 16.28 64.18 -15.92
N PHE A 43 15.96 62.88 -15.93
CA PHE A 43 16.44 61.91 -14.94
C PHE A 43 17.48 60.95 -15.51
N GLN A 44 17.87 61.09 -16.78
CA GLN A 44 18.67 60.11 -17.50
C GLN A 44 20.00 59.79 -16.79
N ASP A 45 20.61 60.80 -16.14
CA ASP A 45 21.92 60.69 -15.48
C ASP A 45 21.83 60.34 -13.97
N VAL A 46 20.62 60.24 -13.40
CA VAL A 46 20.42 60.01 -11.96
C VAL A 46 20.26 58.52 -11.65
N VAL A 47 21.32 57.74 -11.88
CA VAL A 47 21.25 56.26 -11.92
C VAL A 47 20.78 55.58 -10.61
N SER A 48 20.88 56.26 -9.48
CA SER A 48 20.39 55.75 -8.18
C SER A 48 18.88 55.87 -7.99
N LEU A 49 18.20 56.68 -8.81
CA LEU A 49 16.78 56.93 -8.71
C LEU A 49 15.99 55.68 -9.11
N ASN A 50 15.09 55.22 -8.26
CA ASN A 50 14.29 54.02 -8.56
C ASN A 50 12.78 54.25 -8.37
N TYR A 51 12.40 55.33 -7.68
CA TYR A 51 11.01 55.68 -7.47
C TYR A 51 10.77 57.17 -7.63
N ILE A 52 9.82 57.52 -8.51
CA ILE A 52 9.44 58.89 -8.78
C ILE A 52 7.94 59.04 -8.61
N GLU A 53 7.53 59.97 -7.76
CA GLU A 53 6.13 60.28 -7.46
C GLU A 53 5.82 61.69 -7.95
N MET A 54 4.88 61.82 -8.88
CA MET A 54 4.47 63.10 -9.46
C MET A 54 2.94 63.22 -9.52
N VAL A 55 2.28 62.80 -8.45
CA VAL A 55 0.82 62.80 -8.36
C VAL A 55 0.28 64.23 -8.30
N ASN A 56 -0.86 64.49 -8.95
CA ASN A 56 -1.47 65.82 -9.07
C ASN A 56 -0.54 66.84 -9.75
N THR A 57 0.11 66.42 -10.84
CA THR A 57 0.88 67.28 -11.75
C THR A 57 0.31 67.17 -13.17
N GLN A 58 0.71 68.06 -14.08
CA GLN A 58 0.30 68.00 -15.49
C GLN A 58 1.10 66.99 -16.34
N PHE A 59 1.97 66.17 -15.71
CA PHE A 59 2.86 65.22 -16.40
C PHE A 59 2.21 63.89 -16.79
N TYR A 60 0.89 63.84 -16.85
CA TYR A 60 0.19 62.64 -17.30
C TYR A 60 0.60 62.31 -18.74
N GLY A 61 1.16 61.12 -18.96
CA GLY A 61 1.63 60.67 -20.27
C GLY A 61 3.00 61.21 -20.69
N ALA A 62 3.75 61.89 -19.82
CA ALA A 62 5.11 62.31 -20.12
C ALA A 62 6.01 61.11 -20.45
N THR A 63 6.70 61.18 -21.60
CA THR A 63 7.68 60.16 -21.99
C THR A 63 9.02 60.46 -21.34
N LEU A 64 9.37 59.70 -20.30
CA LEU A 64 10.67 59.78 -19.64
C LEU A 64 11.59 58.67 -20.15
N LEU A 65 12.83 59.05 -20.49
CA LEU A 65 13.90 58.17 -20.91
C LEU A 65 14.78 57.87 -19.69
N MET A 66 14.79 56.60 -19.28
CA MET A 66 15.55 56.12 -18.12
C MET A 66 16.49 55.03 -18.58
N ASN A 67 17.77 55.14 -18.22
CA ASN A 67 18.78 54.14 -18.55
C ASN A 67 18.90 53.03 -17.49
N TYR A 68 17.95 52.97 -16.55
CA TYR A 68 17.95 52.11 -15.38
C TYR A 68 16.50 51.80 -14.97
N GLU A 69 16.32 50.78 -14.12
CA GLU A 69 15.02 50.39 -13.60
C GLU A 69 14.44 51.48 -12.68
N ALA A 70 13.28 52.02 -13.05
CA ALA A 70 12.58 53.01 -12.23
C ALA A 70 11.06 52.88 -12.35
N VAL A 71 10.37 53.20 -11.25
CA VAL A 71 8.91 53.25 -11.18
C VAL A 71 8.47 54.71 -11.09
N VAL A 72 7.64 55.14 -12.05
CA VAL A 72 7.16 56.53 -12.14
C VAL A 72 5.66 56.58 -11.93
N CYS A 73 5.21 57.09 -10.79
CA CYS A 73 3.81 57.20 -10.40
C CYS A 73 3.28 58.60 -10.72
N THR A 74 2.30 58.70 -11.62
CA THR A 74 1.61 59.96 -11.94
C THR A 74 0.18 60.01 -11.37
N ASN A 75 -0.37 58.87 -10.96
CA ASN A 75 -1.63 58.77 -10.22
C ASN A 75 -1.43 57.97 -8.91
N ASP A 76 -2.49 57.85 -8.10
CA ASP A 76 -2.43 57.17 -6.80
C ASP A 76 -2.43 55.64 -6.88
N GLU A 77 -2.88 55.03 -7.99
CA GLU A 77 -3.15 53.59 -8.10
C GLU A 77 -2.16 52.81 -9.00
N ALA A 78 -1.65 53.44 -10.05
CA ALA A 78 -0.89 52.88 -11.15
C ALA A 78 0.34 53.74 -11.49
N CYS A 79 1.48 53.06 -11.63
CA CYS A 79 2.75 53.67 -12.00
C CYS A 79 3.25 53.09 -13.32
N GLN A 80 4.15 53.79 -13.99
CA GLN A 80 4.83 53.29 -15.19
C GLN A 80 6.15 52.64 -14.80
N TYR A 81 6.42 51.47 -15.36
CA TYR A 81 7.75 50.86 -15.30
C TYR A 81 8.63 51.44 -16.42
N LYS A 82 9.87 51.78 -16.10
CA LYS A 82 10.88 52.28 -17.06
C LYS A 82 12.18 51.52 -16.86
N SER A 83 12.83 51.17 -17.97
CA SER A 83 14.16 50.53 -18.02
C SER A 83 14.81 50.83 -19.38
N ALA A 84 16.14 50.69 -19.46
CA ALA A 84 16.88 50.81 -20.72
C ALA A 84 16.58 49.68 -21.70
N GLU A 85 16.37 48.48 -21.16
CA GLU A 85 16.36 47.23 -21.94
C GLU A 85 14.95 46.77 -22.32
N TRP A 86 13.92 47.47 -21.86
CA TRP A 86 12.54 47.05 -22.08
C TRP A 86 11.58 48.22 -22.26
N GLN A 87 10.73 48.07 -23.27
CA GLN A 87 9.58 48.92 -23.51
C GLN A 87 8.34 48.04 -23.62
N CYS A 88 7.24 48.47 -23.00
CA CYS A 88 5.96 47.79 -23.13
C CYS A 88 5.58 47.65 -24.61
N ASP A 89 5.19 46.44 -25.04
CA ASP A 89 4.69 46.19 -26.39
C ASP A 89 3.55 47.19 -26.69
N PRO A 90 3.57 47.88 -27.83
CA PRO A 90 2.58 48.91 -28.16
C PRO A 90 1.14 48.41 -28.22
N ARG A 91 0.93 47.09 -28.35
CA ARG A 91 -0.40 46.46 -28.32
C ARG A 91 -0.90 46.23 -26.89
N CYS A 92 -0.01 46.26 -25.90
CA CYS A 92 -0.31 45.95 -24.51
C CYS A 92 -0.42 47.20 -23.64
N ILE A 93 -1.07 47.03 -22.49
CA ILE A 93 -1.13 48.04 -21.42
C ILE A 93 -0.30 47.52 -20.26
N CYS A 94 0.77 48.24 -19.92
CA CYS A 94 1.66 47.88 -18.82
C CYS A 94 1.65 48.93 -17.71
N TRP A 95 1.50 48.50 -16.47
CA TRP A 95 1.58 49.38 -15.30
C TRP A 95 2.05 48.63 -14.06
N VAL A 96 2.63 49.34 -13.11
CA VAL A 96 2.99 48.82 -11.79
C VAL A 96 1.88 49.18 -10.82
N GLN A 97 1.30 48.18 -10.17
CA GLN A 97 0.29 48.38 -9.13
C GLN A 97 0.98 48.78 -7.83
N ARG A 98 0.73 50.01 -7.36
CA ARG A 98 1.48 50.63 -6.24
C ARG A 98 1.36 49.86 -4.93
N SER A 99 0.18 49.31 -4.63
CA SER A 99 -0.10 48.66 -3.34
C SER A 99 0.64 47.34 -3.12
N ILE A 100 1.00 46.64 -4.22
CA ILE A 100 1.61 45.30 -4.18
C ILE A 100 3.03 45.34 -4.76
N GLY A 101 3.37 46.37 -5.55
CA GLY A 101 4.65 46.44 -6.25
C GLY A 101 4.73 45.47 -7.42
N SER A 102 3.57 45.08 -7.98
CA SER A 102 3.50 44.11 -9.08
C SER A 102 3.45 44.80 -10.43
N LEU A 103 4.27 44.34 -11.37
CA LEU A 103 4.15 44.74 -12.78
C LEU A 103 3.01 43.96 -13.44
N ILE A 104 2.00 44.66 -13.91
CA ILE A 104 0.90 44.08 -14.70
C ILE A 104 1.19 44.36 -16.17
N VAL A 105 1.20 43.30 -16.99
CA VAL A 105 1.29 43.39 -18.46
C VAL A 105 0.01 42.78 -19.02
N ASP A 106 -0.86 43.64 -19.56
CA ASP A 106 -2.17 43.26 -20.09
C ASP A 106 -2.21 43.38 -21.62
N CYS A 107 -2.19 42.24 -22.28
CA CYS A 107 -2.21 42.06 -23.73
C CYS A 107 -3.43 41.24 -24.17
N ARG A 108 -4.57 41.40 -23.49
CA ARG A 108 -5.78 40.65 -23.84
C ARG A 108 -6.39 41.15 -25.14
N GLY A 109 -6.80 40.24 -26.04
CA GLY A 109 -7.51 40.60 -27.26
C GLY A 109 -6.64 41.26 -28.35
N THR A 110 -5.31 41.09 -28.30
CA THR A 110 -4.36 41.80 -29.17
C THR A 110 -3.88 40.95 -30.36
N SER A 111 -4.52 39.80 -30.59
CA SER A 111 -4.17 38.83 -31.65
C SER A 111 -2.71 38.38 -31.61
N LEU A 112 -2.18 38.15 -30.41
CA LEU A 112 -0.83 37.60 -30.21
C LEU A 112 -0.76 36.15 -30.68
N GLY A 113 0.28 35.83 -31.46
CA GLY A 113 0.67 34.45 -31.79
C GLY A 113 1.76 33.88 -30.86
N GLU A 114 2.46 34.76 -30.13
CA GLU A 114 3.56 34.44 -29.23
C GLU A 114 3.65 35.50 -28.12
N LEU A 115 4.34 35.18 -27.02
CA LEU A 115 4.41 36.04 -25.84
C LEU A 115 5.27 37.29 -26.14
N PRO A 116 4.90 38.50 -25.68
CA PRO A 116 5.79 39.65 -25.73
C PRO A 116 6.99 39.47 -24.79
N ASP A 117 8.12 40.12 -25.13
CA ASP A 117 9.28 40.21 -24.24
C ASP A 117 8.90 40.90 -22.93
N LEU A 118 9.40 40.36 -21.82
CA LEU A 118 9.17 40.90 -20.47
C LEU A 118 10.48 41.47 -19.90
N PRO A 119 10.39 42.49 -19.03
CA PRO A 119 11.59 43.06 -18.43
C PRO A 119 12.16 42.08 -17.40
N ARG A 120 13.50 42.04 -17.32
CA ARG A 120 14.18 41.53 -16.12
C ARG A 120 14.09 42.62 -15.06
N THR A 121 13.26 42.39 -14.04
CA THR A 121 12.90 43.40 -13.03
C THR A 121 13.23 42.91 -11.63
N THR A 122 13.55 43.84 -10.74
CA THR A 122 13.70 43.58 -9.30
C THR A 122 12.40 43.74 -8.52
N LEU A 123 11.29 44.04 -9.20
CA LEU A 123 9.95 44.08 -8.62
C LEU A 123 9.55 42.72 -8.01
N LEU A 124 8.66 42.79 -7.01
CA LEU A 124 8.24 41.63 -6.23
C LEU A 124 7.54 40.57 -7.08
N SER A 125 6.76 40.99 -8.07
CA SER A 125 6.02 40.04 -8.90
C SER A 125 5.59 40.63 -10.25
N THR A 126 5.49 39.77 -11.26
CA THR A 126 4.95 40.12 -12.59
C THR A 126 3.67 39.33 -12.86
N VAL A 127 2.63 39.99 -13.38
CA VAL A 127 1.35 39.37 -13.74
C VAL A 127 1.13 39.49 -15.25
N LEU A 128 1.26 38.32 -15.89
CA LEU A 128 0.96 37.98 -17.27
C LEU A 128 -0.53 37.93 -17.63
N LYS A 129 -1.13 38.89 -18.34
CA LYS A 129 -2.49 38.73 -18.90
C LYS A 129 -2.48 38.72 -20.43
N VAL A 130 -2.68 37.55 -21.03
CA VAL A 130 -2.60 37.30 -22.49
C VAL A 130 -3.81 36.50 -22.99
N GLY A 131 -4.96 36.65 -22.33
CA GLY A 131 -6.19 35.98 -22.73
C GLY A 131 -6.84 36.53 -24.02
N ASN A 132 -7.73 35.76 -24.63
CA ASN A 132 -8.39 36.09 -25.90
C ASN A 132 -7.38 36.36 -27.04
N ASN A 133 -6.48 35.41 -27.26
CA ASN A 133 -5.43 35.45 -28.29
C ASN A 133 -5.38 34.09 -29.02
N SER A 134 -4.35 33.87 -29.84
CA SER A 134 -4.22 32.67 -30.68
C SER A 134 -3.05 31.77 -30.26
N LEU A 135 -2.66 31.78 -28.97
CA LEU A 135 -1.54 30.99 -28.47
C LEU A 135 -1.86 29.50 -28.49
N THR A 136 -0.95 28.68 -29.01
CA THR A 136 -1.13 27.23 -29.16
C THR A 136 -0.34 26.39 -28.14
N SER A 137 0.71 26.96 -27.56
CA SER A 137 1.56 26.32 -26.57
C SER A 137 1.91 27.28 -25.44
N LEU A 138 2.24 26.73 -24.27
CA LEU A 138 2.80 27.51 -23.17
C LEU A 138 4.25 27.93 -23.50
N PRO A 139 4.68 29.12 -23.06
CA PRO A 139 6.07 29.54 -23.20
C PRO A 139 6.99 28.82 -22.20
N ALA A 140 8.25 28.66 -22.57
CA ALA A 140 9.29 28.13 -21.70
C ALA A 140 10.20 29.24 -21.14
N VAL A 141 10.64 29.07 -19.88
CA VAL A 141 11.59 29.97 -19.20
C VAL A 141 12.91 30.14 -19.97
N SER A 142 13.36 29.11 -20.67
CA SER A 142 14.57 29.15 -21.49
C SER A 142 14.44 30.01 -22.76
N GLU A 143 13.22 30.23 -23.23
CA GLU A 143 12.96 30.84 -24.54
C GLU A 143 12.58 32.32 -24.44
N HIS A 144 11.95 32.74 -23.34
CA HIS A 144 11.36 34.08 -23.23
C HIS A 144 12.04 34.93 -22.15
N SER A 145 12.49 36.12 -22.56
CA SER A 145 13.14 37.07 -21.66
C SER A 145 12.18 37.55 -20.56
N GLY A 146 12.66 37.60 -19.31
CA GLY A 146 11.87 38.07 -18.16
C GLY A 146 10.73 37.16 -17.69
N TYR A 147 10.45 36.04 -18.38
CA TYR A 147 9.35 35.13 -18.03
C TYR A 147 9.54 34.43 -16.67
N ALA A 148 10.78 34.20 -16.24
CA ALA A 148 11.10 33.63 -14.93
C ALA A 148 10.51 34.40 -13.73
N ASN A 149 10.26 35.71 -13.88
CA ASN A 149 9.69 36.57 -12.83
C ASN A 149 8.15 36.56 -12.80
N VAL A 150 7.49 35.84 -13.71
CA VAL A 150 6.03 35.80 -13.78
C VAL A 150 5.47 34.98 -12.61
N SER A 151 4.62 35.63 -11.84
CA SER A 151 3.96 35.09 -10.64
C SER A 151 2.48 34.73 -10.88
N GLY A 152 1.86 35.32 -11.90
CA GLY A 152 0.48 35.01 -12.28
C GLY A 152 0.35 35.06 -13.80
N LEU A 153 -0.21 34.00 -14.39
CA LEU A 153 -0.30 33.82 -15.83
C LEU A 153 -1.75 33.53 -16.22
N PHE A 154 -2.34 34.44 -17.00
CA PHE A 154 -3.72 34.40 -17.45
C PHE A 154 -3.78 34.25 -18.96
N LEU A 155 -4.08 33.03 -19.40
CA LEU A 155 -4.10 32.54 -20.78
C LEU A 155 -5.51 32.09 -21.20
N SER A 156 -6.55 32.64 -20.56
CA SER A 156 -7.94 32.29 -20.88
C SER A 156 -8.28 32.57 -22.35
N ASP A 157 -9.15 31.77 -22.96
CA ASP A 157 -9.63 31.96 -24.33
C ASP A 157 -8.48 32.02 -25.36
N ASN A 158 -7.62 31.01 -25.34
CA ASN A 158 -6.56 30.78 -26.34
C ASN A 158 -6.79 29.43 -27.04
N ASN A 159 -5.80 28.96 -27.80
CA ASN A 159 -5.86 27.71 -28.55
C ASN A 159 -4.92 26.63 -27.97
N LEU A 160 -4.68 26.65 -26.66
CA LEU A 160 -3.79 25.70 -25.99
C LEU A 160 -4.40 24.30 -26.00
N THR A 161 -3.60 23.29 -26.35
CA THR A 161 -4.04 21.88 -26.35
C THR A 161 -3.42 21.06 -25.22
N THR A 162 -2.29 21.49 -24.68
CA THR A 162 -1.53 20.82 -23.61
C THR A 162 -0.84 21.84 -22.70
N LEU A 163 -0.58 21.44 -21.44
CA LEU A 163 0.21 22.22 -20.49
C LEU A 163 1.65 21.71 -20.32
N GLY A 164 2.06 20.69 -21.09
CA GLY A 164 3.41 20.10 -20.99
C GLY A 164 3.63 19.30 -19.70
N SER A 165 4.87 19.24 -19.21
CA SER A 165 5.26 18.57 -17.95
C SER A 165 5.13 19.46 -16.71
N GLY A 166 5.09 20.78 -16.90
CA GLY A 166 5.13 21.77 -15.81
C GLY A 166 6.49 22.48 -15.68
N ASP A 167 7.58 21.85 -16.10
CA ASP A 167 8.97 22.38 -15.96
C ASP A 167 9.22 23.69 -16.73
N GLN A 168 8.40 23.94 -17.75
CA GLN A 168 8.45 25.15 -18.56
C GLN A 168 7.86 26.38 -17.86
N LEU A 169 7.16 26.20 -16.73
CA LEU A 169 6.55 27.29 -15.97
C LEU A 169 7.56 27.94 -15.00
N PRO A 170 7.36 29.22 -14.64
CA PRO A 170 8.20 29.89 -13.65
C PRO A 170 8.06 29.26 -12.25
N GLU A 171 9.15 29.17 -11.50
CA GLU A 171 9.16 28.57 -10.14
C GLU A 171 8.24 29.32 -9.15
N ASN A 172 8.14 30.64 -9.27
CA ASN A 172 7.33 31.49 -8.39
C ASN A 172 5.87 31.66 -8.88
N LEU A 173 5.42 30.84 -9.82
CA LEU A 173 4.08 30.95 -10.38
C LEU A 173 3.02 30.51 -9.35
N THR A 174 2.20 31.47 -8.95
CA THR A 174 1.12 31.26 -7.95
C THR A 174 -0.21 30.92 -8.61
N HIS A 175 -0.50 31.48 -9.79
CA HIS A 175 -1.80 31.37 -10.44
C HIS A 175 -1.64 31.11 -11.94
N LEU A 176 -2.28 30.06 -12.45
CA LEU A 176 -2.42 29.79 -13.89
C LEU A 176 -3.90 29.68 -14.24
N ASP A 177 -4.34 30.57 -15.12
CA ASP A 177 -5.66 30.54 -15.72
C ASP A 177 -5.54 30.11 -17.19
N VAL A 178 -6.07 28.94 -17.51
CA VAL A 178 -6.11 28.36 -18.87
C VAL A 178 -7.53 28.05 -19.29
N ARG A 179 -8.52 28.77 -18.75
CA ARG A 179 -9.93 28.58 -19.09
C ARG A 179 -10.20 28.80 -20.58
N GLY A 180 -11.23 28.16 -21.13
CA GLY A 180 -11.66 28.39 -22.52
C GLY A 180 -10.62 28.03 -23.58
N ASN A 181 -9.76 27.05 -23.31
CA ASN A 181 -8.78 26.52 -24.28
C ASN A 181 -9.26 25.18 -24.88
N GLN A 182 -8.39 24.45 -25.58
CA GLN A 182 -8.68 23.17 -26.21
C GLN A 182 -8.04 21.98 -25.47
N ILE A 183 -7.83 22.10 -24.16
CA ILE A 183 -7.19 21.07 -23.33
C ILE A 183 -8.17 19.92 -23.12
N GLN A 184 -7.78 18.72 -23.53
CA GLN A 184 -8.62 17.51 -23.33
C GLN A 184 -8.23 16.75 -22.07
N SER A 185 -6.94 16.71 -21.74
CA SER A 185 -6.42 16.03 -20.56
C SER A 185 -5.15 16.72 -20.08
N LEU A 186 -4.81 16.49 -18.81
CA LEU A 186 -3.56 16.92 -18.22
C LEU A 186 -2.62 15.72 -18.19
N SER A 187 -1.35 15.93 -18.56
CA SER A 187 -0.32 14.88 -18.53
C SER A 187 -0.07 14.42 -17.09
N GLU A 188 0.36 13.17 -16.93
CA GLU A 188 0.71 12.64 -15.60
C GLU A 188 1.86 13.45 -14.97
N GLU A 189 2.84 13.84 -15.78
CA GLU A 189 3.97 14.71 -15.40
C GLU A 189 3.48 16.05 -14.82
N PHE A 190 2.53 16.72 -15.47
CA PHE A 190 1.97 17.98 -14.96
C PHE A 190 1.23 17.80 -13.64
N ILE A 191 0.51 16.68 -13.47
CA ILE A 191 -0.15 16.38 -12.20
C ILE A 191 0.88 16.11 -11.10
N LEU A 192 1.98 15.40 -11.41
CA LEU A 192 3.08 15.18 -10.46
C LEU A 192 3.74 16.50 -10.06
N PHE A 193 4.03 17.38 -11.02
CA PHE A 193 4.52 18.73 -10.77
C PHE A 193 3.60 19.51 -9.81
N LEU A 194 2.28 19.44 -10.02
CA LEU A 194 1.33 20.06 -9.10
C LEU A 194 1.39 19.43 -7.70
N GLN A 195 1.60 18.12 -7.58
CA GLN A 195 1.64 17.40 -6.31
C GLN A 195 2.93 17.58 -5.51
N GLU A 196 3.96 18.23 -6.07
CA GLU A 196 5.19 18.51 -5.35
C GLU A 196 4.95 19.32 -4.06
N PRO A 197 5.66 19.01 -2.96
CA PRO A 197 5.38 19.58 -1.64
C PRO A 197 5.59 21.09 -1.56
N ASN A 198 6.46 21.65 -2.41
CA ASN A 198 6.74 23.09 -2.45
C ASN A 198 5.80 23.85 -3.41
N ASN A 199 4.97 23.13 -4.17
CA ASN A 199 4.12 23.73 -5.17
C ASN A 199 2.76 24.15 -4.56
N THR A 200 2.54 25.46 -4.47
CA THR A 200 1.29 26.06 -3.94
C THR A 200 0.41 26.68 -5.02
N MET A 201 0.76 26.45 -6.29
CA MET A 201 0.11 27.03 -7.44
C MET A 201 -1.37 26.62 -7.54
N THR A 202 -2.21 27.58 -7.91
CA THR A 202 -3.63 27.36 -8.21
C THR A 202 -3.89 27.38 -9.71
N LEU A 203 -4.77 26.49 -10.16
CA LEU A 203 -5.16 26.30 -11.55
C LEU A 203 -6.62 26.73 -11.78
N SER A 204 -6.92 27.27 -12.96
CA SER A 204 -8.29 27.43 -13.49
C SER A 204 -8.37 26.80 -14.88
N LEU A 205 -9.32 25.88 -15.08
CA LEU A 205 -9.40 24.98 -16.25
C LEU A 205 -10.79 24.90 -16.90
N SER A 206 -11.81 25.57 -16.36
CA SER A 206 -13.18 25.56 -16.89
C SER A 206 -13.26 26.02 -18.36
N GLY A 207 -14.30 25.57 -19.08
CA GLY A 207 -14.48 25.88 -20.50
C GLY A 207 -13.56 25.10 -21.46
N ASN A 208 -12.73 24.17 -20.97
CA ASN A 208 -11.95 23.26 -21.80
C ASN A 208 -12.72 21.96 -22.12
N PRO A 209 -12.51 21.33 -23.29
CA PRO A 209 -13.17 20.09 -23.69
C PRO A 209 -12.58 18.84 -23.01
N ILE A 210 -12.63 18.79 -21.67
CA ILE A 210 -12.02 17.70 -20.88
C ILE A 210 -12.60 16.32 -21.26
N SER A 211 -11.72 15.44 -21.74
CA SER A 211 -11.97 14.03 -22.02
C SER A 211 -11.93 13.26 -20.70
N CYS A 212 -13.09 12.85 -20.18
CA CYS A 212 -13.17 12.10 -18.92
C CYS A 212 -13.08 10.59 -19.16
N GLY A 213 -11.85 10.11 -19.38
CA GLY A 213 -11.49 8.70 -19.50
C GLY A 213 -10.53 8.25 -18.39
N CYS A 214 -9.85 7.12 -18.59
CA CYS A 214 -8.85 6.61 -17.65
C CYS A 214 -7.68 7.60 -17.42
N GLU A 215 -7.33 8.41 -18.42
CA GLU A 215 -6.27 9.42 -18.36
C GLU A 215 -6.55 10.53 -17.33
N SER A 216 -7.81 10.84 -17.05
CA SER A 216 -8.18 11.90 -16.09
C SER A 216 -8.25 11.42 -14.66
N LEU A 217 -7.97 10.13 -14.40
CA LEU A 217 -8.06 9.54 -13.07
C LEU A 217 -7.12 10.26 -12.07
N SER A 218 -5.89 10.55 -12.50
CA SER A 218 -4.90 11.29 -11.71
C SER A 218 -5.37 12.72 -11.40
N LEU A 219 -5.98 13.39 -12.39
CA LEU A 219 -6.59 14.71 -12.18
C LEU A 219 -7.77 14.64 -11.20
N LEU A 220 -8.64 13.63 -11.31
CA LEU A 220 -9.78 13.44 -10.40
C LEU A 220 -9.31 13.25 -8.96
N PHE A 221 -8.26 12.47 -8.74
CA PHE A 221 -7.66 12.32 -7.41
C PHE A 221 -7.01 13.61 -6.91
N PHE A 222 -6.26 14.32 -7.74
CA PHE A 222 -5.65 15.59 -7.37
C PHE A 222 -6.69 16.61 -6.92
N VAL A 223 -7.76 16.77 -7.71
CA VAL A 223 -8.86 17.71 -7.47
C VAL A 223 -9.62 17.37 -6.18
N ARG A 224 -9.82 16.09 -5.87
CA ARG A 224 -10.48 15.66 -4.63
C ARG A 224 -9.63 15.85 -3.38
N THR A 225 -8.32 15.61 -3.50
CA THR A 225 -7.39 15.79 -2.39
C THR A 225 -7.10 17.26 -2.13
N ASN A 226 -7.04 18.09 -3.17
CA ASN A 226 -6.67 19.50 -3.10
C ASN A 226 -7.71 20.43 -3.78
N PRO A 227 -8.97 20.47 -3.32
CA PRO A 227 -10.04 21.22 -4.00
C PRO A 227 -9.78 22.73 -4.06
N GLN A 228 -9.07 23.29 -3.08
CA GLN A 228 -8.74 24.73 -3.03
C GLN A 228 -7.74 25.15 -4.12
N ARG A 229 -6.99 24.20 -4.71
CA ARG A 229 -6.00 24.48 -5.75
C ARG A 229 -6.59 24.58 -7.14
N VAL A 230 -7.83 24.16 -7.35
CA VAL A 230 -8.55 24.31 -8.62
C VAL A 230 -9.75 25.22 -8.39
N ARG A 231 -9.60 26.50 -8.74
CA ARG A 231 -10.54 27.56 -8.33
C ARG A 231 -11.94 27.40 -8.92
N ASP A 232 -12.01 26.85 -10.13
CA ASP A 232 -13.22 26.72 -10.94
C ASP A 232 -13.64 25.25 -11.11
N ILE A 233 -13.27 24.38 -10.15
CA ILE A 233 -13.59 22.96 -10.11
C ILE A 233 -15.07 22.65 -10.43
N ALA A 234 -15.99 23.47 -9.94
CA ALA A 234 -17.42 23.28 -10.09
C ALA A 234 -17.90 23.45 -11.55
N ASP A 235 -17.17 24.24 -12.34
CA ASP A 235 -17.52 24.59 -13.72
C ASP A 235 -16.82 23.68 -14.75
N ILE A 236 -16.00 22.73 -14.29
CA ILE A 236 -15.35 21.74 -15.17
C ILE A 236 -16.37 20.65 -15.53
N VAL A 237 -16.64 20.51 -16.82
CA VAL A 237 -17.62 19.55 -17.35
C VAL A 237 -16.96 18.60 -18.33
N CYS A 238 -17.31 17.31 -18.23
CA CYS A 238 -16.84 16.28 -19.15
C CYS A 238 -17.51 16.37 -20.52
N THR A 239 -16.73 16.35 -21.60
CA THR A 239 -17.24 16.54 -22.98
C THR A 239 -18.24 15.46 -23.39
N LYS A 240 -17.95 14.19 -23.12
CA LYS A 240 -18.80 13.06 -23.57
C LYS A 240 -20.03 12.87 -22.69
N GLN A 241 -19.83 12.89 -21.37
CA GLN A 241 -20.87 12.56 -20.40
C GLN A 241 -21.74 13.77 -20.03
N LYS A 242 -21.29 15.00 -20.31
CA LYS A 242 -21.96 16.27 -19.93
C LYS A 242 -22.28 16.38 -18.43
N LYS A 243 -21.47 15.72 -17.60
CA LYS A 243 -21.57 15.71 -16.14
C LYS A 243 -20.39 16.48 -15.55
N ALA A 244 -20.61 17.12 -14.40
CA ALA A 244 -19.56 17.85 -13.70
C ALA A 244 -18.42 16.89 -13.32
N PHE A 245 -17.17 17.32 -13.54
CA PHE A 245 -15.99 16.49 -13.35
C PHE A 245 -15.87 15.98 -11.90
N GLN A 246 -16.18 16.82 -10.91
CA GLN A 246 -16.13 16.45 -9.49
C GLN A 246 -17.10 15.32 -9.11
N GLN A 247 -18.24 15.24 -9.81
CA GLN A 247 -19.29 14.23 -9.58
C GLN A 247 -19.00 12.88 -10.24
N MET A 248 -17.92 12.78 -11.00
CA MET A 248 -17.55 11.54 -11.66
C MET A 248 -16.96 10.53 -10.69
N GLU A 249 -17.28 9.25 -10.86
CA GLU A 249 -16.65 8.17 -10.11
C GLU A 249 -15.49 7.52 -10.88
N ALA A 250 -14.54 6.94 -10.15
CA ALA A 250 -13.35 6.32 -10.75
C ALA A 250 -13.73 5.19 -11.74
N PHE A 251 -14.79 4.43 -11.44
CA PHE A 251 -15.28 3.39 -12.34
C PHE A 251 -16.01 3.94 -13.57
N GLU A 252 -16.62 5.13 -13.48
CA GLU A 252 -17.25 5.80 -14.63
C GLU A 252 -16.17 6.31 -15.61
N LEU A 253 -15.01 6.75 -15.09
CA LEU A 253 -13.85 7.14 -15.91
C LEU A 253 -13.13 5.94 -16.53
N CYS A 254 -12.93 4.87 -15.75
CA CYS A 254 -12.11 3.73 -16.17
C CYS A 254 -12.80 2.37 -15.92
N PRO A 255 -13.80 2.01 -16.76
CA PRO A 255 -14.55 0.76 -16.61
C PRO A 255 -13.71 -0.49 -16.91
N SER A 256 -12.63 -0.36 -17.70
CA SER A 256 -11.71 -1.46 -18.02
C SER A 256 -11.04 -2.07 -16.78
N TYR A 257 -10.71 -1.23 -15.79
CA TYR A 257 -10.10 -1.69 -14.55
C TYR A 257 -11.08 -2.53 -13.71
N VAL A 258 -12.35 -2.11 -13.65
CA VAL A 258 -13.41 -2.85 -12.97
C VAL A 258 -13.70 -4.18 -13.66
N LEU A 259 -13.72 -4.20 -15.00
CA LEU A 259 -13.86 -5.43 -15.78
C LEU A 259 -12.70 -6.40 -15.51
N LEU A 260 -11.46 -5.90 -15.47
CA LEU A 260 -10.28 -6.72 -15.17
C LEU A 260 -10.37 -7.33 -13.77
N ILE A 261 -10.66 -6.52 -12.74
CA ILE A 261 -10.83 -7.00 -11.37
C ILE A 261 -11.96 -8.03 -11.29
N SER A 262 -13.10 -7.74 -11.92
CA SER A 262 -14.24 -8.65 -11.95
C SER A 262 -13.89 -10.00 -12.59
N CYS A 263 -13.13 -10.01 -13.69
CA CYS A 263 -12.68 -11.23 -14.36
C CYS A 263 -11.71 -12.03 -13.49
N VAL A 264 -10.77 -11.37 -12.81
CA VAL A 264 -9.80 -12.04 -11.92
C VAL A 264 -10.51 -12.67 -10.73
N VAL A 265 -11.40 -11.93 -10.08
CA VAL A 265 -12.18 -12.43 -8.93
C VAL A 265 -13.10 -13.57 -9.38
N GLY A 266 -13.81 -13.41 -10.50
CA GLY A 266 -14.65 -14.48 -11.05
C GLY A 266 -13.86 -15.75 -11.39
N GLY A 267 -12.68 -15.61 -12.01
CA GLY A 267 -11.79 -16.72 -12.31
C GLY A 267 -11.30 -17.45 -11.06
N LEU A 268 -10.91 -16.72 -10.02
CA LEU A 268 -10.50 -17.31 -8.74
C LEU A 268 -11.63 -18.11 -8.08
N VAL A 269 -12.86 -17.60 -8.11
CA VAL A 269 -14.03 -18.31 -7.57
C VAL A 269 -14.26 -19.63 -8.33
N ILE A 270 -14.18 -19.60 -9.66
CA ILE A 270 -14.34 -20.81 -10.49
C ILE A 270 -13.24 -21.83 -10.16
N VAL A 271 -11.97 -21.40 -10.05
CA VAL A 271 -10.85 -22.29 -9.69
C VAL A 271 -11.07 -22.91 -8.32
N ILE A 272 -11.48 -22.13 -7.32
CA ILE A 272 -11.78 -22.63 -5.97
C ILE A 272 -12.91 -23.66 -6.02
N CYS A 273 -13.99 -23.38 -6.76
CA CYS A 273 -15.10 -24.31 -6.94
C CYS A 273 -14.62 -25.63 -7.58
N LEU A 274 -13.82 -25.58 -8.64
CA LEU A 274 -13.28 -26.77 -9.30
C LEU A 274 -12.36 -27.57 -8.36
N LEU A 275 -11.49 -26.89 -7.60
CA LEU A 275 -10.63 -27.55 -6.60
C LEU A 275 -11.45 -28.20 -5.49
N THR A 276 -12.54 -27.58 -5.03
CA THR A 276 -13.44 -28.20 -4.04
C THR A 276 -14.17 -29.40 -4.62
N VAL A 277 -14.68 -29.35 -5.86
CA VAL A 277 -15.33 -30.49 -6.50
C VAL A 277 -14.33 -31.64 -6.72
N PHE A 278 -13.13 -31.31 -7.21
CA PHE A 278 -12.05 -32.28 -7.38
C PHE A 278 -11.68 -32.93 -6.05
N TYR A 279 -11.51 -32.14 -4.99
CA TYR A 279 -11.26 -32.66 -3.65
C TYR A 279 -12.37 -33.61 -3.23
N LEU A 280 -13.65 -33.21 -3.30
CA LEU A 280 -14.79 -34.02 -2.90
C LEU A 280 -14.91 -35.34 -3.70
N MET A 281 -14.63 -35.32 -5.00
CA MET A 281 -14.69 -36.53 -5.83
C MET A 281 -13.57 -37.53 -5.52
N PHE A 282 -12.36 -37.05 -5.19
CA PHE A 282 -11.17 -37.90 -5.06
C PHE A 282 -10.64 -38.03 -3.64
N GLN A 283 -11.44 -37.74 -2.60
CA GLN A 283 -10.94 -37.71 -1.22
C GLN A 283 -10.24 -38.99 -0.77
N GLN A 284 -10.74 -40.17 -1.15
CA GLN A 284 -10.14 -41.44 -0.73
C GLN A 284 -8.82 -41.71 -1.46
N GLU A 285 -8.79 -41.55 -2.79
CA GLU A 285 -7.59 -41.74 -3.61
C GLU A 285 -6.49 -40.73 -3.25
N LEU A 286 -6.86 -39.47 -3.02
CA LEU A 286 -5.92 -38.44 -2.58
C LEU A 286 -5.35 -38.76 -1.19
N LYS A 287 -6.17 -39.23 -0.24
CA LYS A 287 -5.70 -39.67 1.08
C LYS A 287 -4.71 -40.84 0.97
N ILE A 288 -4.99 -41.83 0.12
CA ILE A 288 -4.13 -43.00 -0.11
C ILE A 288 -2.82 -42.59 -0.81
N TRP A 289 -2.90 -41.73 -1.82
CA TRP A 289 -1.74 -41.20 -2.54
C TRP A 289 -0.82 -40.37 -1.63
N MET A 290 -1.40 -39.53 -0.76
CA MET A 290 -0.66 -38.74 0.22
C MET A 290 0.04 -39.65 1.25
N TYR A 291 -0.63 -40.73 1.70
CA TYR A 291 -0.03 -41.72 2.59
C TYR A 291 1.14 -42.47 1.95
N ASN A 292 1.00 -42.95 0.71
CA ASN A 292 2.06 -43.68 0.02
C ASN A 292 3.28 -42.83 -0.30
N ASN A 293 3.10 -41.51 -0.50
CA ASN A 293 4.18 -40.57 -0.80
C ASN A 293 4.69 -39.78 0.43
N ASN A 294 4.31 -40.16 1.65
CA ASN A 294 4.69 -39.49 2.91
C ASN A 294 4.36 -37.97 2.97
N LEU A 295 3.36 -37.50 2.23
CA LEU A 295 2.91 -36.11 2.26
C LEU A 295 1.77 -35.93 3.28
N CYS A 296 1.86 -34.90 4.12
CA CYS A 296 0.84 -34.54 5.12
C CYS A 296 0.30 -35.72 5.97
N LEU A 297 1.18 -36.56 6.52
CA LEU A 297 0.83 -37.65 7.44
C LEU A 297 0.05 -37.18 8.68
N TRP A 298 0.15 -35.91 9.06
CA TRP A 298 -0.64 -35.29 10.13
C TRP A 298 -2.16 -35.22 9.85
N TRP A 299 -2.60 -35.33 8.59
CA TRP A 299 -4.00 -35.25 8.17
C TRP A 299 -4.68 -36.63 8.13
N VAL A 300 -3.92 -37.72 8.22
CA VAL A 300 -4.43 -39.08 8.40
C VAL A 300 -4.24 -39.47 9.86
N SER A 301 -5.28 -39.27 10.69
CA SER A 301 -5.20 -39.60 12.11
C SER A 301 -5.28 -41.12 12.34
N GLU A 302 -4.50 -41.66 13.30
CA GLU A 302 -4.62 -43.07 13.74
C GLU A 302 -6.08 -43.49 14.02
N GLU A 303 -6.91 -42.56 14.53
CA GLU A 303 -8.33 -42.76 14.82
C GLU A 303 -9.21 -43.10 13.60
N GLU A 304 -8.85 -42.71 12.36
CA GLU A 304 -9.62 -43.09 11.16
C GLU A 304 -9.36 -44.55 10.75
N LEU A 305 -8.16 -45.07 11.04
CA LEU A 305 -7.75 -46.44 10.69
C LEU A 305 -8.12 -47.46 11.77
N ASP A 306 -8.25 -47.01 13.01
CA ASP A 306 -8.68 -47.83 14.16
C ASP A 306 -10.21 -47.75 14.39
N LYS A 307 -10.97 -47.10 13.48
CA LYS A 307 -12.41 -46.83 13.65
C LYS A 307 -13.26 -48.10 13.69
N ASP A 308 -12.87 -49.12 12.92
CA ASP A 308 -13.64 -50.36 12.78
C ASP A 308 -13.19 -51.46 13.77
N LYS A 309 -12.18 -51.17 14.61
CA LYS A 309 -11.64 -52.12 15.59
C LYS A 309 -12.50 -52.18 16.85
N THR A 310 -12.73 -53.41 17.32
CA THR A 310 -13.65 -53.67 18.43
C THR A 310 -13.00 -53.52 19.80
N TYR A 311 -11.70 -53.79 19.93
CA TYR A 311 -10.97 -53.74 21.19
C TYR A 311 -9.88 -52.65 21.19
N ASP A 312 -9.70 -51.99 22.34
CA ASP A 312 -8.60 -51.03 22.53
C ASP A 312 -7.25 -51.75 22.69
N ALA A 313 -7.24 -52.92 23.32
CA ALA A 313 -6.08 -53.80 23.29
C ALA A 313 -6.42 -55.29 23.49
N PHE A 314 -5.63 -56.16 22.86
CA PHE A 314 -5.58 -57.59 23.17
C PHE A 314 -4.43 -57.85 24.16
N ILE A 315 -4.66 -58.65 25.19
CA ILE A 315 -3.62 -59.04 26.17
C ILE A 315 -3.21 -60.49 25.93
N SER A 316 -1.95 -60.68 25.53
CA SER A 316 -1.29 -61.97 25.36
C SER A 316 -0.46 -62.28 26.61
N TYR A 317 -0.78 -63.37 27.30
CA TYR A 317 -0.13 -63.81 28.55
C TYR A 317 -0.13 -65.33 28.68
N SER A 318 0.75 -65.87 29.54
CA SER A 318 0.72 -67.30 29.89
C SER A 318 -0.30 -67.55 31.00
N HIS A 319 -1.09 -68.63 30.94
CA HIS A 319 -2.05 -68.94 32.02
C HIS A 319 -1.40 -69.05 33.41
N LYS A 320 -0.09 -69.32 33.49
CA LYS A 320 0.66 -69.34 34.76
C LYS A 320 0.87 -67.96 35.38
N ASP A 321 0.64 -66.89 34.62
CA ASP A 321 0.80 -65.49 35.04
C ASP A 321 -0.55 -64.79 35.29
N GLU A 322 -1.63 -65.55 35.47
CA GLU A 322 -2.98 -65.03 35.73
C GLU A 322 -3.03 -64.08 36.95
N GLU A 323 -2.15 -64.29 37.94
CA GLU A 323 -2.01 -63.41 39.10
C GLU A 323 -1.74 -61.94 38.68
N LEU A 324 -0.95 -61.71 37.63
CA LEU A 324 -0.73 -60.36 37.10
C LEU A 324 -1.99 -59.81 36.45
N ILE A 325 -2.66 -60.63 35.64
CA ILE A 325 -3.85 -60.23 34.88
C ILE A 325 -4.96 -59.80 35.83
N SER A 326 -5.14 -60.52 36.95
CA SER A 326 -6.07 -60.15 38.01
C SER A 326 -5.81 -58.75 38.62
N LYS A 327 -4.56 -58.28 38.58
CA LYS A 327 -4.16 -56.93 39.04
C LYS A 327 -4.25 -55.87 37.94
N LEU A 328 -4.04 -56.26 36.67
CA LEU A 328 -4.09 -55.36 35.50
C LEU A 328 -5.53 -55.01 35.11
N LEU A 329 -6.41 -56.01 34.98
CA LEU A 329 -7.76 -55.82 34.43
C LEU A 329 -8.60 -54.80 35.20
N PRO A 330 -8.72 -54.85 36.54
CA PRO A 330 -9.56 -53.89 37.27
C PRO A 330 -9.13 -52.44 37.04
N LYS A 331 -7.82 -52.19 36.90
CA LYS A 331 -7.29 -50.84 36.70
C LYS A 331 -7.47 -50.32 35.28
N LEU A 332 -7.48 -51.20 34.28
CA LEU A 332 -7.64 -50.82 32.87
C LEU A 332 -9.11 -50.77 32.44
N GLU A 333 -9.95 -51.68 32.94
CA GLU A 333 -11.38 -51.73 32.59
C GLU A 333 -12.25 -50.84 33.49
N SER A 334 -11.89 -50.68 34.77
CA SER A 334 -12.65 -49.86 35.74
C SER A 334 -11.94 -48.55 36.14
N GLY A 335 -10.89 -48.17 35.43
CA GLY A 335 -10.15 -46.93 35.65
C GLY A 335 -10.92 -45.67 35.21
N PRO A 336 -10.33 -44.47 35.41
CA PRO A 336 -10.93 -43.19 35.00
C PRO A 336 -11.13 -43.09 33.47
N HIS A 337 -10.38 -43.88 32.70
CA HIS A 337 -10.56 -44.08 31.27
C HIS A 337 -10.66 -45.60 31.03
N PRO A 338 -11.87 -46.16 30.95
CA PRO A 338 -12.05 -47.60 30.77
C PRO A 338 -11.66 -48.00 29.35
N PHE A 339 -10.78 -48.99 29.24
CA PHE A 339 -10.38 -49.61 27.97
C PHE A 339 -11.16 -50.89 27.73
N ARG A 340 -11.56 -51.14 26.48
CA ARG A 340 -12.18 -52.41 26.09
C ARG A 340 -11.08 -53.42 25.73
N LEU A 341 -10.84 -54.38 26.63
CA LEU A 341 -9.76 -55.36 26.48
C LEU A 341 -10.28 -56.71 25.96
N CYS A 342 -9.48 -57.39 25.15
CA CYS A 342 -9.72 -58.77 24.71
C CYS A 342 -8.76 -59.73 25.43
N LEU A 343 -9.28 -60.84 25.94
CA LEU A 343 -8.49 -61.95 26.51
C LEU A 343 -8.91 -63.27 25.86
N HIS A 344 -7.94 -64.15 25.63
CA HIS A 344 -8.19 -65.46 25.01
C HIS A 344 -9.07 -66.36 25.89
N ASP A 345 -8.92 -66.31 27.23
CA ASP A 345 -9.71 -67.14 28.16
C ASP A 345 -11.17 -66.67 28.34
N ARG A 346 -11.49 -65.43 27.93
CA ARG A 346 -12.79 -64.79 28.17
C ARG A 346 -13.60 -64.58 26.90
N ASP A 347 -12.94 -64.11 25.85
CA ASP A 347 -13.62 -63.52 24.69
C ASP A 347 -13.54 -64.40 23.42
N TRP A 348 -12.80 -65.51 23.46
CA TRP A 348 -12.71 -66.46 22.35
C TRP A 348 -13.90 -67.43 22.32
N LEU A 349 -14.34 -67.76 21.11
CA LEU A 349 -15.46 -68.68 20.89
C LEU A 349 -14.98 -70.13 21.06
N VAL A 350 -15.72 -70.91 21.85
CA VAL A 350 -15.44 -72.33 22.07
C VAL A 350 -15.78 -73.12 20.80
N GLY A 351 -14.83 -73.95 20.34
CA GLY A 351 -15.00 -74.82 19.16
C GLY A 351 -14.35 -74.30 17.87
N ASP A 352 -13.91 -73.05 17.85
CA ASP A 352 -13.12 -72.46 16.76
C ASP A 352 -11.63 -72.82 16.88
N CYS A 353 -10.89 -72.64 15.78
CA CYS A 353 -9.46 -72.94 15.72
C CYS A 353 -8.62 -71.78 16.30
N ILE A 354 -7.70 -72.11 17.21
CA ILE A 354 -6.90 -71.14 17.98
C ILE A 354 -6.06 -70.20 17.08
N PRO A 355 -5.29 -70.69 16.08
CA PRO A 355 -4.58 -69.83 15.14
C PRO A 355 -5.42 -68.72 14.49
N GLU A 356 -6.61 -69.05 14.01
CA GLU A 356 -7.52 -68.11 13.35
C GLU A 356 -8.04 -67.08 14.36
N GLN A 357 -8.32 -67.49 15.59
CA GLN A 357 -8.71 -66.57 16.66
C GLN A 357 -7.59 -65.59 17.02
N ILE A 358 -6.34 -66.04 17.03
CA ILE A 358 -5.18 -65.15 17.24
C ILE A 358 -5.10 -64.09 16.13
N VAL A 359 -5.20 -64.49 14.86
CA VAL A 359 -5.16 -63.55 13.73
C VAL A 359 -6.29 -62.53 13.84
N ARG A 360 -7.51 -63.00 14.08
CA ARG A 360 -8.69 -62.14 14.20
C ARG A 360 -8.58 -61.16 15.37
N THR A 361 -8.18 -61.63 16.54
CA THR A 361 -8.09 -60.77 17.74
C THR A 361 -6.99 -59.72 17.66
N VAL A 362 -5.87 -60.03 16.97
CA VAL A 362 -4.83 -59.04 16.66
C VAL A 362 -5.34 -57.98 15.68
N ASP A 363 -6.13 -58.37 14.68
CA ASP A 363 -6.68 -57.43 13.68
C ASP A 363 -7.76 -56.52 14.28
N ASP A 364 -8.64 -57.10 15.09
CA ASP A 364 -9.74 -56.43 15.80
C ASP A 364 -9.28 -55.52 16.96
N SER A 365 -7.97 -55.48 17.27
CA SER A 365 -7.39 -54.74 18.40
C SER A 365 -6.48 -53.58 17.98
N LYS A 366 -6.63 -52.43 18.65
CA LYS A 366 -5.79 -51.23 18.36
C LYS A 366 -4.36 -51.39 18.85
N ARG A 367 -4.14 -52.10 19.95
CA ARG A 367 -2.83 -52.45 20.52
C ARG A 367 -2.78 -53.92 20.92
N VAL A 368 -1.58 -54.48 21.02
CA VAL A 368 -1.35 -55.82 21.57
C VAL A 368 -0.41 -55.67 22.76
N ILE A 369 -0.88 -55.98 23.95
CA ILE A 369 -0.09 -55.99 25.18
C ILE A 369 0.44 -57.40 25.39
N ILE A 370 1.75 -57.53 25.53
CA ILE A 370 2.42 -58.80 25.73
C ILE A 370 3.03 -58.83 27.12
N VAL A 371 2.52 -59.72 27.96
CA VAL A 371 3.06 -59.98 29.30
C VAL A 371 4.22 -60.95 29.18
N LEU A 372 5.42 -60.41 29.11
CA LEU A 372 6.64 -61.17 28.94
C LEU A 372 7.15 -61.69 30.30
N SER A 373 7.15 -63.01 30.43
CA SER A 373 7.68 -63.78 31.56
C SER A 373 8.43 -65.01 31.05
N GLN A 374 9.09 -65.77 31.93
CA GLN A 374 9.68 -67.06 31.55
C GLN A 374 8.59 -68.04 31.07
N HIS A 375 7.42 -68.05 31.73
CA HIS A 375 6.28 -68.89 31.36
C HIS A 375 5.64 -68.50 30.02
N PHE A 376 5.75 -67.22 29.62
CA PHE A 376 5.34 -66.75 28.31
C PHE A 376 6.24 -67.32 27.22
N ILE A 377 7.56 -67.24 27.43
CA ILE A 377 8.56 -67.71 26.45
C ILE A 377 8.41 -69.21 26.22
N ASP A 378 8.09 -69.98 27.26
CA ASP A 378 7.94 -71.44 27.16
C ASP A 378 6.62 -71.85 26.48
N SER A 379 5.60 -70.99 26.47
CA SER A 379 4.28 -71.27 25.87
C SER A 379 4.31 -71.17 24.34
N VAL A 380 3.90 -72.26 23.67
CA VAL A 380 3.82 -72.34 22.20
C VAL A 380 2.84 -71.32 21.63
N TRP A 381 1.67 -71.18 22.26
CA TRP A 381 0.61 -70.26 21.84
C TRP A 381 1.01 -68.80 22.01
N ALA A 382 1.64 -68.46 23.15
CA ALA A 382 2.14 -67.12 23.43
C ALA A 382 3.20 -66.66 22.39
N ARG A 383 4.08 -67.58 21.96
CA ARG A 383 5.04 -67.29 20.88
C ARG A 383 4.36 -67.05 19.53
N MET A 384 3.29 -67.79 19.23
CA MET A 384 2.51 -67.62 18.01
C MET A 384 1.78 -66.27 18.00
N GLU A 385 1.15 -65.88 19.11
CA GLU A 385 0.52 -64.58 19.32
C GLU A 385 1.50 -63.42 19.10
N PHE A 386 2.71 -63.50 19.66
CA PHE A 386 3.76 -62.50 19.41
C PHE A 386 4.10 -62.38 17.92
N ARG A 387 4.34 -63.52 17.23
CA ARG A 387 4.74 -63.50 15.82
C ARG A 387 3.66 -62.87 14.94
N ILE A 388 2.40 -63.22 15.15
CA ILE A 388 1.27 -62.67 14.39
C ILE A 388 1.14 -61.16 14.67
N ALA A 389 1.20 -60.74 15.93
CA ALA A 389 1.18 -59.32 16.29
C ALA A 389 2.36 -58.53 15.70
N TYR A 390 3.54 -59.14 15.64
CA TYR A 390 4.74 -58.53 15.08
C TYR A 390 4.65 -58.39 13.55
N GLN A 391 4.15 -59.42 12.86
CA GLN A 391 3.88 -59.34 11.43
C GLN A 391 2.84 -58.27 11.08
N ALA A 392 1.75 -58.16 11.85
CA ALA A 392 0.76 -57.09 11.69
C ALA A 392 1.39 -55.70 11.85
N THR A 393 2.20 -55.50 12.90
CA THR A 393 2.97 -54.26 13.14
C THR A 393 3.83 -53.85 11.93
N LEU A 394 4.48 -54.81 11.26
CA LEU A 394 5.29 -54.56 10.07
C LEU A 394 4.44 -54.20 8.83
N GLN A 395 3.32 -54.91 8.62
CA GLN A 395 2.40 -54.64 7.51
C GLN A 395 1.76 -53.25 7.63
N ASP A 396 1.31 -52.90 8.84
CA ASP A 396 0.70 -51.60 9.15
C ASP A 396 1.72 -50.45 9.22
N LYS A 397 3.02 -50.77 9.28
CA LYS A 397 4.12 -49.83 9.55
C LYS A 397 3.89 -48.99 10.82
N ARG A 398 3.30 -49.60 11.86
CA ARG A 398 2.87 -48.91 13.10
C ARG A 398 3.24 -49.69 14.35
N LYS A 399 3.61 -48.97 15.41
CA LYS A 399 3.92 -49.57 16.72
C LYS A 399 2.63 -50.00 17.43
N ARG A 400 2.20 -51.25 17.23
CA ARG A 400 1.02 -51.83 17.90
C ARG A 400 1.34 -52.57 19.20
N ILE A 401 2.57 -53.06 19.36
CA ILE A 401 2.94 -53.95 20.47
C ILE A 401 3.48 -53.17 21.68
N ILE A 402 2.93 -53.46 22.85
CA ILE A 402 3.37 -52.96 24.16
C ILE A 402 3.88 -54.16 24.96
N ILE A 403 5.15 -54.15 25.37
CA ILE A 403 5.72 -55.22 26.19
C ILE A 403 5.71 -54.84 27.66
N ILE A 404 5.13 -55.69 28.50
CA ILE A 404 5.22 -55.63 29.96
C ILE A 404 6.14 -56.76 30.42
N LEU A 405 7.30 -56.42 30.98
CA LEU A 405 8.22 -57.38 31.58
C LEU A 405 7.78 -57.66 33.02
N TYR A 406 7.15 -58.82 33.24
CA TYR A 406 6.52 -59.16 34.54
C TYR A 406 7.53 -59.59 35.61
N ARG A 407 8.63 -60.25 35.21
CA ARG A 407 9.76 -60.67 36.06
C ARG A 407 11.05 -60.70 35.24
N GLU A 408 12.20 -60.77 35.90
CA GLU A 408 13.48 -60.98 35.21
C GLU A 408 13.50 -62.35 34.54
N LEU A 409 14.02 -62.40 33.31
CA LEU A 409 14.07 -63.62 32.52
C LEU A 409 15.30 -64.41 32.95
N GLU A 410 15.08 -65.57 33.56
CA GLU A 410 16.14 -66.44 34.07
C GLU A 410 16.97 -67.04 32.92
N HIS A 411 16.32 -67.37 31.79
CA HIS A 411 16.96 -68.02 30.65
C HIS A 411 16.55 -67.40 29.31
N MET A 412 17.51 -66.78 28.62
CA MET A 412 17.31 -66.18 27.29
C MET A 412 17.29 -67.20 26.12
N ASN A 413 17.45 -68.49 26.43
CA ASN A 413 17.59 -69.58 25.45
C ASN A 413 16.28 -69.92 24.72
N GLY A 414 15.11 -69.64 25.33
CA GLY A 414 13.80 -69.85 24.70
C GLY A 414 13.30 -68.68 23.84
N ILE A 415 14.02 -67.56 23.85
CA ILE A 415 13.62 -66.34 23.13
C ILE A 415 14.03 -66.48 21.66
N ASP A 416 13.02 -66.50 20.79
CA ASP A 416 13.22 -66.48 19.35
C ASP A 416 13.99 -65.24 18.87
N SER A 417 14.71 -65.37 17.77
CA SER A 417 15.48 -64.31 17.11
C SER A 417 14.66 -63.03 16.88
N GLU A 418 13.40 -63.15 16.49
CA GLU A 418 12.47 -62.04 16.27
C GLU A 418 12.13 -61.30 17.56
N LEU A 419 11.76 -62.02 18.63
CA LEU A 419 11.44 -61.43 19.94
C LEU A 419 12.69 -60.77 20.55
N ARG A 420 13.86 -61.39 20.39
CA ARG A 420 15.14 -60.83 20.84
C ARG A 420 15.48 -59.54 20.10
N ALA A 421 15.28 -59.50 18.79
CA ALA A 421 15.48 -58.30 17.98
C ALA A 421 14.50 -57.20 18.41
N TYR A 422 13.22 -57.54 18.61
CA TYR A 422 12.21 -56.60 19.05
C TYR A 422 12.54 -55.96 20.40
N LEU A 423 12.99 -56.76 21.38
CA LEU A 423 13.39 -56.28 22.71
C LEU A 423 14.64 -55.39 22.69
N LYS A 424 15.59 -55.64 21.77
CA LYS A 424 16.79 -54.80 21.61
C LYS A 424 16.46 -53.45 20.96
N LEU A 425 15.48 -53.42 20.07
CA LEU A 425 15.15 -52.27 19.25
C LEU A 425 14.03 -51.38 19.82
N ASN A 426 13.26 -51.88 20.81
CA ASN A 426 12.10 -51.18 21.36
C ASN A 426 12.13 -51.09 22.89
N THR A 427 11.46 -50.08 23.43
CA THR A 427 11.28 -49.90 24.88
C THR A 427 10.16 -50.79 25.41
N TYR A 428 10.30 -51.25 26.67
CA TYR A 428 9.34 -52.08 27.38
C TYR A 428 9.03 -51.51 28.77
N LEU A 429 7.91 -51.93 29.36
CA LEU A 429 7.46 -51.53 30.70
C LEU A 429 7.87 -52.60 31.71
N LYS A 430 8.74 -52.27 32.68
CA LYS A 430 9.09 -53.21 33.75
C LYS A 430 8.02 -53.17 34.84
N TRP A 431 7.48 -54.34 35.19
CA TRP A 431 6.56 -54.46 36.31
C TRP A 431 7.26 -54.08 37.62
N GLY A 432 6.61 -53.25 38.44
CA GLY A 432 7.19 -52.68 39.66
C GLY A 432 7.86 -51.31 39.49
N ASP A 433 7.98 -50.77 38.27
CA ASP A 433 8.39 -49.38 38.04
C ASP A 433 7.39 -48.41 38.75
N PRO A 434 7.84 -47.43 39.54
CA PRO A 434 6.96 -46.45 40.19
C PRO A 434 5.99 -45.74 39.24
N LEU A 435 6.41 -45.52 37.98
CA LEU A 435 5.62 -44.85 36.95
C LEU A 435 4.94 -45.84 35.98
N PHE A 436 4.93 -47.14 36.30
CA PHE A 436 4.39 -48.19 35.43
C PHE A 436 2.99 -47.86 34.89
N TRP A 437 2.06 -47.49 35.79
CA TRP A 437 0.67 -47.25 35.43
C TRP A 437 0.50 -46.04 34.49
N SER A 438 1.19 -44.94 34.79
CA SER A 438 1.15 -43.74 33.94
C SER A 438 1.73 -44.01 32.56
N LYS A 439 2.84 -44.77 32.48
CA LYS A 439 3.46 -45.16 31.22
C LYS A 439 2.59 -46.12 30.42
N LEU A 440 1.90 -47.06 31.08
CA LEU A 440 0.98 -48.00 30.44
C LEU A 440 -0.23 -47.27 29.86
N CYS A 441 -0.89 -46.41 30.64
CA CYS A 441 -2.02 -45.61 30.16
C CYS A 441 -1.62 -44.69 28.99
N TYR A 442 -0.40 -44.14 29.01
CA TYR A 442 0.13 -43.35 27.90
C TYR A 442 0.46 -44.21 26.66
N ALA A 443 0.80 -45.48 26.80
CA ALA A 443 1.04 -46.37 25.67
C ALA A 443 -0.26 -46.84 24.98
N MET A 444 -1.40 -46.75 25.70
CA MET A 444 -2.72 -47.15 25.21
C MET A 444 -3.32 -46.17 24.18
N PRO A 445 -4.32 -46.60 23.38
CA PRO A 445 -5.03 -45.70 22.47
C PRO A 445 -5.69 -44.55 23.23
N HIS A 446 -5.35 -43.31 22.86
CA HIS A 446 -5.97 -42.14 23.47
C HIS A 446 -7.21 -41.72 22.68
N ASN A 447 -8.37 -41.61 23.34
CA ASN A 447 -9.53 -40.98 22.74
C ASN A 447 -9.36 -39.46 22.79
N ARG A 448 -9.02 -38.80 21.67
CA ARG A 448 -8.77 -37.34 21.63
C ARG A 448 -9.98 -36.49 22.06
N ARG A 449 -11.20 -37.05 22.09
CA ARG A 449 -12.40 -36.35 22.58
C ARG A 449 -12.35 -36.08 24.08
N VAL A 450 -11.71 -36.94 24.87
CA VAL A 450 -11.60 -36.80 26.34
C VAL A 450 -10.51 -35.79 26.73
N LEU A 451 -9.39 -35.79 26.01
CA LEU A 451 -8.29 -34.83 26.21
C LEU A 451 -8.67 -33.37 25.90
N LYS A 452 -9.62 -33.14 24.98
CA LYS A 452 -10.19 -31.79 24.73
C LYS A 452 -11.11 -31.31 25.86
N GLY A 453 -11.74 -32.23 26.61
CA GLY A 453 -12.58 -31.90 27.77
C GLY A 453 -11.76 -31.48 29.00
N GLN A 454 -10.64 -32.15 29.27
CA GLN A 454 -9.79 -31.84 30.42
C GLN A 454 -8.98 -30.54 30.27
N LYS A 455 -8.68 -30.08 29.05
CA LYS A 455 -8.06 -28.75 28.82
C LYS A 455 -8.96 -27.56 29.20
N LYS A 456 -10.27 -27.75 29.37
CA LYS A 456 -11.18 -26.69 29.84
C LYS A 456 -11.23 -26.53 31.36
N HIS A 457 -10.68 -27.46 32.14
CA HIS A 457 -10.72 -27.42 33.61
C HIS A 457 -9.36 -27.36 34.30
N ALA A 458 -8.24 -27.35 33.56
CA ALA A 458 -6.95 -26.98 34.11
C ALA A 458 -6.82 -25.45 34.09
N GLY A 459 -7.18 -24.80 35.21
CA GLY A 459 -6.73 -23.45 35.50
C GLY A 459 -5.20 -23.38 35.55
N PRO A 460 -4.60 -22.18 35.41
CA PRO A 460 -3.16 -22.04 35.41
C PRO A 460 -2.57 -22.60 36.71
N LEU A 461 -1.60 -23.50 36.58
CA LEU A 461 -0.76 -23.94 37.69
C LEU A 461 0.01 -22.70 38.18
N ILE A 462 -0.17 -22.35 39.46
CA ILE A 462 0.67 -21.42 40.20
C ILE A 462 2.02 -22.08 40.48
#